data_AF-A0A4V3FV45-F1
#
_entry.id   AF-A0A4V3FV45-F1
#
_cell.length_a   1.000
_cell.length_b   1.000
_cell.length_c   1.000
_cell.angle_alpha   90.00
_cell.angle_beta   90.00
_cell.angle_gamma   90.00
#
_symmetry.space_group_name_H-M   'P 1'
#
loop_
_entity.id
_entity.type
_entity.pdbx_description
1 polymer ?
#
loop_
_entity_poly.entity_id
_entity_poly.type
_entity_poly.pdbx_seq_one_letter_code
_entity_poly.pdbx_strand_id
1 'polypeptide(L)'
;MHELLTHLAHVGFDGAPRFLGVDEHGREMLGFVEGEVTVDGPPRGVYTDAALTAAARLLRGLHDATTEFAAAHPLGWRFQVGAPTTGPVICHNDLGPYNTVYRSGRPAAFIDWDFAAPAPREWDVAYALWRFVPLYDDVTAARLGWPTAPRGPRIARFLDAYGLDDRADILAVLHRRQQVIRDTIQTWAEEGDPAFVGLRREGRLAEIDDDITYARRKHREWKAFLT
;
A
#
# COMPACT_ATOMS: atom_id res chain seq x y z
N MET A 1 15.72 -5.57 3.50
CA MET A 1 15.18 -4.19 3.54
C MET A 1 16.28 -3.14 3.39
N HIS A 2 17.35 -3.12 4.19
CA HIS A 2 18.44 -2.12 4.06
C HIS A 2 19.02 -2.01 2.63
N GLU A 3 19.23 -3.15 1.96
CA GLU A 3 19.71 -3.20 0.57
C GLU A 3 18.72 -2.56 -0.42
N LEU A 4 17.40 -2.72 -0.19
CA LEU A 4 16.37 -2.09 -1.01
C LEU A 4 16.42 -0.56 -0.87
N LEU A 5 16.47 -0.03 0.35
CA LEU A 5 16.54 1.42 0.57
C LEU A 5 17.85 2.02 0.02
N THR A 6 18.96 1.28 0.14
CA THR A 6 20.24 1.67 -0.46
C THR A 6 20.14 1.70 -1.99
N HIS A 7 19.53 0.68 -2.60
CA HIS A 7 19.28 0.63 -4.04
C HIS A 7 18.39 1.79 -4.51
N LEU A 8 17.27 2.05 -3.84
CA LEU A 8 16.36 3.16 -4.18
C LEU A 8 17.09 4.50 -4.16
N ALA A 9 17.93 4.75 -3.15
CA ALA A 9 18.76 5.95 -3.10
C ALA A 9 19.79 6.00 -4.25
N HIS A 10 20.40 4.85 -4.59
CA HIS A 10 21.39 4.75 -5.67
C HIS A 10 20.80 5.05 -7.05
N VAL A 11 19.60 4.53 -7.35
CA VAL A 11 18.90 4.77 -8.63
C VAL A 11 18.13 6.11 -8.65
N GLY A 12 18.25 6.92 -7.60
CA GLY A 12 17.66 8.26 -7.54
C GLY A 12 16.15 8.29 -7.27
N PHE A 13 15.59 7.24 -6.68
CA PHE A 13 14.20 7.26 -6.23
C PHE A 13 14.08 7.99 -4.88
N ASP A 14 13.67 9.25 -4.91
CA ASP A 14 13.50 10.10 -3.71
C ASP A 14 12.21 9.80 -2.91
N GLY A 15 11.40 8.83 -3.35
CA GLY A 15 10.13 8.45 -2.73
C GLY A 15 10.22 7.53 -1.52
N ALA A 16 11.39 7.43 -0.89
CA ALA A 16 11.67 6.56 0.25
C ALA A 16 12.69 7.22 1.21
N PRO A 17 12.69 6.87 2.51
CA PRO A 17 13.76 7.29 3.41
C PRO A 17 15.10 6.71 2.98
N ARG A 18 16.18 7.46 3.21
CA ARG A 18 17.55 6.97 2.96
C ARG A 18 18.03 6.13 4.13
N PHE A 19 18.53 4.94 3.87
CA PHE A 19 19.22 4.16 4.91
C PHE A 19 20.57 4.83 5.24
N LEU A 20 20.79 5.13 6.53
CA LEU A 20 21.99 5.81 7.03
C LEU A 20 22.95 4.87 7.76
N GLY A 21 22.58 3.59 7.92
CA GLY A 21 23.34 2.59 8.65
C GLY A 21 22.59 2.05 9.86
N VAL A 22 23.34 1.33 10.71
CA VAL A 22 22.85 0.79 11.97
C VAL A 22 23.68 1.40 13.09
N ASP A 23 23.02 1.82 14.16
CA ASP A 23 23.72 2.40 15.32
C ASP A 23 24.38 1.34 16.21
N GLU A 24 25.09 1.78 17.25
CA GLU A 24 25.80 0.91 18.19
C GLU A 24 24.90 -0.05 19.00
N HIS A 25 23.58 0.19 19.01
CA HIS A 25 22.59 -0.65 19.69
C HIS A 25 21.89 -1.61 18.72
N GLY A 26 22.32 -1.67 17.46
CA GLY A 26 21.69 -2.52 16.45
C GLY A 26 20.39 -1.94 15.89
N ARG A 27 20.11 -0.65 16.08
CA ARG A 27 18.89 0.00 15.57
C ARG A 27 19.15 0.58 14.20
N GLU A 28 18.17 0.43 13.32
CA GLU A 28 18.20 1.06 12.01
C GLU A 28 18.17 2.59 12.14
N MET A 29 19.01 3.27 11.36
CA MET A 29 18.97 4.72 11.19
C MET A 29 18.48 5.06 9.79
N LEU A 30 17.37 5.79 9.71
CA LEU A 30 16.80 6.28 8.47
C LEU A 30 16.88 7.81 8.40
N GLY A 31 17.08 8.34 7.20
CA GLY A 31 17.00 9.76 6.92
C GLY A 31 15.58 10.26 7.12
N PHE A 32 15.44 11.34 7.89
CA PHE A 32 14.16 11.99 8.12
C PHE A 32 13.59 12.55 6.81
N VAL A 33 12.33 12.25 6.53
CA VAL A 33 11.60 12.80 5.38
C VAL A 33 10.71 13.93 5.86
N GLU A 34 11.06 15.17 5.51
CA GLU A 34 10.28 16.35 5.87
C GLU A 34 8.88 16.32 5.25
N GLY A 35 7.85 16.34 6.11
CA GLY A 35 6.44 16.38 5.74
C GLY A 35 5.49 16.02 6.88
N GLU A 36 4.21 15.89 6.53
CA GLU A 36 3.09 15.57 7.42
C GLU A 36 2.65 14.12 7.20
N VAL A 37 2.19 13.43 8.26
CA VAL A 37 1.59 12.08 8.19
C VAL A 37 0.16 12.12 8.74
N THR A 38 -0.63 11.05 8.54
CA THR A 38 -2.04 11.06 8.92
C THR A 38 -2.33 10.65 10.37
N VAL A 39 -1.31 10.49 11.23
CA VAL A 39 -1.47 9.97 12.60
C VAL A 39 -2.37 10.85 13.47
N ASP A 40 -2.25 12.18 13.32
CA ASP A 40 -3.04 13.18 14.06
C ASP A 40 -4.27 13.67 13.26
N GLY A 41 -4.69 12.89 12.27
CA GLY A 41 -5.71 13.25 11.30
C GLY A 41 -5.12 13.57 9.92
N PRO A 42 -5.95 13.55 8.86
CA PRO A 42 -5.46 13.75 7.50
C PRO A 42 -5.00 15.19 7.26
N PRO A 43 -3.74 15.42 6.83
CA PRO A 43 -3.30 16.74 6.41
C PRO A 43 -4.16 17.30 5.28
N ARG A 44 -4.18 18.63 5.17
CA ARG A 44 -4.99 19.30 4.14
C ARG A 44 -4.57 18.83 2.74
N GLY A 45 -5.54 18.34 1.98
CA GLY A 45 -5.36 17.98 0.58
C GLY A 45 -5.03 16.51 0.31
N VAL A 46 -4.79 15.69 1.36
CA VAL A 46 -4.37 14.28 1.21
C VAL A 46 -5.40 13.39 0.50
N TYR A 47 -6.69 13.72 0.58
CA TYR A 47 -7.76 12.95 -0.06
C TYR A 47 -8.21 13.54 -1.42
N THR A 48 -7.54 14.58 -1.90
CA THR A 48 -7.88 15.18 -3.20
C THR A 48 -7.54 14.26 -4.36
N ASP A 49 -8.16 14.52 -5.51
CA ASP A 49 -7.84 13.83 -6.76
C ASP A 49 -6.39 14.07 -7.20
N ALA A 50 -5.84 15.25 -6.92
CA ALA A 50 -4.45 15.58 -7.21
C ALA A 50 -3.47 14.76 -6.36
N ALA A 51 -3.76 14.57 -5.07
CA ALA A 51 -2.98 13.71 -4.20
C ALA A 51 -3.06 12.24 -4.65
N LEU A 52 -4.25 11.76 -5.02
CA LEU A 52 -4.46 10.42 -5.55
C LEU A 52 -3.63 10.14 -6.81
N THR A 53 -3.68 11.06 -7.79
CA THR A 53 -2.88 10.97 -9.01
C THR A 53 -1.38 11.00 -8.72
N ALA A 54 -0.94 11.81 -7.75
CA ALA A 54 0.46 11.84 -7.34
C ALA A 54 0.90 10.54 -6.65
N ALA A 55 0.05 9.92 -5.83
CA ALA A 55 0.35 8.65 -5.17
C ALA A 55 0.49 7.51 -6.19
N ALA A 56 -0.41 7.47 -7.19
CA ALA A 56 -0.33 6.51 -8.29
C ALA A 56 0.99 6.62 -9.07
N ARG A 57 1.44 7.84 -9.37
CA ARG A 57 2.71 8.10 -10.05
C ARG A 57 3.93 7.75 -9.18
N LEU A 58 3.86 8.05 -7.88
CA LEU A 58 4.91 7.67 -6.93
C LEU A 58 5.07 6.15 -6.85
N LEU A 59 3.95 5.43 -6.78
CA LEU A 59 3.94 3.97 -6.83
C LEU A 59 4.49 3.42 -8.15
N ARG A 60 4.14 4.02 -9.28
CA ARG A 60 4.72 3.66 -10.58
C ARG A 60 6.24 3.84 -10.58
N GLY A 61 6.72 4.98 -10.07
CA GLY A 61 8.15 5.25 -9.93
C GLY A 61 8.88 4.23 -9.06
N LEU A 62 8.27 3.81 -7.94
CA LEU A 62 8.81 2.74 -7.09
C LEU A 62 8.95 1.41 -7.85
N HIS A 63 7.87 0.97 -8.51
CA HIS A 63 7.87 -0.27 -9.26
C HIS A 63 8.89 -0.28 -10.40
N ASP A 64 9.03 0.84 -11.11
CA ASP A 64 10.02 0.97 -12.18
C ASP A 64 11.45 0.94 -11.62
N ALA A 65 11.72 1.65 -10.52
CA ALA A 65 13.02 1.68 -9.85
C ALA A 65 13.48 0.32 -9.29
N THR A 66 12.57 -0.62 -9.07
CA THR A 66 12.86 -1.90 -8.39
C THR A 66 12.87 -3.11 -9.31
N THR A 67 12.70 -2.94 -10.61
CA THR A 67 12.59 -4.07 -11.55
C THR A 67 13.87 -4.93 -11.58
N GLU A 68 15.04 -4.31 -11.75
CA GLU A 68 16.32 -5.03 -11.73
C GLU A 68 16.64 -5.58 -10.33
N PHE A 69 16.29 -4.84 -9.28
CA PHE A 69 16.52 -5.26 -7.91
C PHE A 69 15.72 -6.51 -7.55
N ALA A 70 14.45 -6.59 -7.94
CA ALA A 70 13.59 -7.75 -7.72
C ALA A 70 14.13 -9.02 -8.38
N ALA A 71 14.68 -8.89 -9.60
CA ALA A 71 15.30 -10.00 -10.30
C ALA A 71 16.58 -10.50 -9.61
N ALA A 72 17.38 -9.60 -9.05
CA ALA A 72 18.62 -9.93 -8.35
C ALA A 72 18.42 -10.48 -6.92
N HIS A 73 17.29 -10.14 -6.27
CA HIS A 73 17.02 -10.50 -4.88
C HIS A 73 15.70 -11.27 -4.74
N PRO A 74 15.60 -12.52 -5.23
CA PRO A 74 14.35 -13.29 -5.16
C PRO A 74 14.04 -13.86 -3.77
N LEU A 75 15.01 -13.87 -2.84
CA LEU A 75 14.92 -14.52 -1.52
C LEU A 75 15.23 -13.54 -0.40
N GLY A 76 14.95 -13.92 0.85
CA GLY A 76 15.25 -13.11 2.05
C GLY A 76 14.15 -12.15 2.48
N TRP A 77 12.93 -12.33 1.95
CA TRP A 77 11.77 -11.50 2.24
C TRP A 77 10.80 -12.16 3.21
N ARG A 78 10.13 -11.36 4.04
CA ARG A 78 9.01 -11.82 4.88
C ARG A 78 7.72 -11.75 4.06
N PHE A 79 7.30 -12.88 3.51
CA PHE A 79 6.05 -12.94 2.74
C PHE A 79 4.83 -13.06 3.65
N GLN A 80 3.79 -12.30 3.32
CA GLN A 80 2.47 -12.45 3.91
C GLN A 80 1.84 -13.80 3.49
N VAL A 81 0.96 -14.35 4.33
CA VAL A 81 0.40 -15.69 4.15
C VAL A 81 -0.44 -15.74 2.87
N GLY A 82 -0.03 -16.58 1.91
CA GLY A 82 -0.73 -16.74 0.62
C GLY A 82 -0.47 -15.62 -0.41
N ALA A 83 0.44 -14.69 -0.12
CA ALA A 83 0.89 -13.68 -1.07
C ALA A 83 1.73 -14.31 -2.21
N PRO A 84 1.81 -13.65 -3.38
CA PRO A 84 2.83 -13.97 -4.37
C PRO A 84 4.23 -13.90 -3.75
N THR A 85 5.09 -14.85 -4.10
CA THR A 85 6.48 -14.90 -3.61
C THR A 85 7.51 -14.54 -4.68
N THR A 86 7.04 -14.18 -5.88
CA THR A 86 7.84 -13.77 -7.01
C THR A 86 7.09 -12.69 -7.79
N GLY A 87 7.85 -11.86 -8.50
CA GLY A 87 7.28 -10.85 -9.38
C GLY A 87 8.34 -9.96 -10.01
N PRO A 88 7.95 -9.13 -10.99
CA PRO A 88 8.88 -8.30 -11.74
C PRO A 88 9.33 -7.04 -10.99
N VAL A 89 8.75 -6.73 -9.83
CA VAL A 89 9.03 -5.52 -9.04
C VAL A 89 9.00 -5.83 -7.55
N ILE A 90 9.55 -4.94 -6.74
CA ILE A 90 9.31 -4.98 -5.29
C ILE A 90 8.03 -4.20 -4.99
N CYS A 91 7.03 -4.92 -4.48
CA CYS A 91 5.84 -4.32 -3.88
C CYS A 91 6.15 -3.95 -2.43
N HIS A 92 5.62 -2.83 -1.96
CA HIS A 92 5.68 -2.37 -0.58
C HIS A 92 4.75 -3.18 0.33
N ASN A 93 3.64 -3.71 -0.19
CA ASN A 93 2.66 -4.55 0.49
C ASN A 93 1.87 -3.89 1.65
N ASP A 94 2.10 -2.61 1.97
CA ASP A 94 1.32 -1.90 2.99
C ASP A 94 1.11 -0.40 2.67
N LEU A 95 0.77 -0.13 1.41
CA LEU A 95 0.56 1.23 0.92
C LEU A 95 -0.79 1.81 1.35
N GLY A 96 -0.74 2.95 2.03
CA GLY A 96 -1.91 3.79 2.27
C GLY A 96 -1.50 5.15 2.79
N PRO A 97 -2.47 6.06 3.02
CA PRO A 97 -2.15 7.38 3.53
C PRO A 97 -1.41 7.38 4.87
N TYR A 98 -1.64 6.35 5.71
CA TYR A 98 -0.97 6.18 7.00
C TYR A 98 0.53 5.88 6.87
N ASN A 99 0.95 5.25 5.78
CA ASN A 99 2.35 4.94 5.47
C ASN A 99 2.92 5.85 4.37
N THR A 100 2.43 7.09 4.31
CA THR A 100 2.86 8.09 3.33
C THR A 100 3.15 9.42 4.02
N VAL A 101 4.33 9.98 3.76
CA VAL A 101 4.68 11.35 4.14
C VAL A 101 4.19 12.30 3.06
N TYR A 102 3.53 13.38 3.45
CA TYR A 102 2.98 14.40 2.56
C TYR A 102 3.69 15.74 2.69
N ARG A 103 3.92 16.40 1.56
CA ARG A 103 4.41 17.77 1.52
C ARG A 103 3.43 18.63 0.75
N SER A 104 2.84 19.61 1.42
CA SER A 104 1.84 20.51 0.83
C SER A 104 0.68 19.74 0.17
N GLY A 105 0.18 18.69 0.84
CA GLY A 105 -0.91 17.85 0.35
C GLY A 105 -0.56 16.88 -0.79
N ARG A 106 0.74 16.71 -1.11
CA ARG A 106 1.21 15.74 -2.12
C ARG A 106 2.07 14.66 -1.48
N PRO A 107 1.92 13.37 -1.87
CA PRO A 107 2.76 12.30 -1.36
C PRO A 107 4.21 12.53 -1.78
N ALA A 108 5.10 12.51 -0.79
CA ALA A 108 6.53 12.76 -0.93
C ALA A 108 7.35 11.46 -0.80
N ALA A 109 7.02 10.59 0.15
CA ALA A 109 7.67 9.30 0.32
C ALA A 109 6.75 8.26 0.96
N PHE A 110 7.01 6.99 0.66
CA PHE A 110 6.47 5.85 1.40
C PHE A 110 7.41 5.46 2.55
N ILE A 111 6.80 5.03 3.65
CA ILE A 111 7.48 4.59 4.87
C ILE A 111 6.91 3.24 5.30
N ASP A 112 7.55 2.58 6.28
CA ASP A 112 7.13 1.26 6.79
C ASP A 112 7.30 0.13 5.75
N TRP A 113 8.57 -0.22 5.49
CA TRP A 113 8.97 -1.14 4.43
C TRP A 113 9.05 -2.62 4.87
N ASP A 114 8.53 -2.96 6.05
CA ASP A 114 8.72 -4.27 6.69
C ASP A 114 8.12 -5.44 5.90
N PHE A 115 7.10 -5.16 5.07
CA PHE A 115 6.47 -6.14 4.20
C PHE A 115 6.90 -6.03 2.74
N ALA A 116 7.88 -5.19 2.42
CA ALA A 116 8.36 -5.09 1.04
C ALA A 116 8.81 -6.47 0.54
N ALA A 117 8.38 -6.86 -0.66
CA ALA A 117 8.73 -8.16 -1.25
C ALA A 117 8.44 -8.20 -2.76
N PRO A 118 9.09 -9.10 -3.53
CA PRO A 118 8.79 -9.30 -4.94
C PRO A 118 7.36 -9.77 -5.18
N ALA A 119 6.61 -9.06 -6.03
CA ALA A 119 5.25 -9.44 -6.42
C ALA A 119 4.84 -8.77 -7.76
N PRO A 120 3.76 -9.23 -8.42
CA PRO A 120 3.17 -8.54 -9.58
C PRO A 120 2.76 -7.11 -9.23
N ARG A 121 2.87 -6.18 -10.19
CA ARG A 121 2.57 -4.75 -10.00
C ARG A 121 1.14 -4.53 -9.50
N GLU A 122 0.21 -5.32 -9.99
CA GLU A 122 -1.22 -5.27 -9.67
C GLU A 122 -1.49 -5.54 -8.18
N TRP A 123 -0.58 -6.27 -7.51
CA TRP A 123 -0.70 -6.62 -6.11
C TRP A 123 -0.69 -5.39 -5.20
N ASP A 124 0.28 -4.50 -5.41
CA ASP A 124 0.37 -3.22 -4.72
C ASP A 124 -0.66 -2.21 -5.23
N VAL A 125 -0.94 -2.19 -6.55
CA VAL A 125 -1.97 -1.31 -7.11
C VAL A 125 -3.34 -1.60 -6.49
N ALA A 126 -3.69 -2.88 -6.32
CA ALA A 126 -4.96 -3.27 -5.69
C ALA A 126 -5.02 -2.86 -4.21
N TYR A 127 -3.92 -3.01 -3.47
CA TYR A 127 -3.84 -2.55 -2.08
C TYR A 127 -3.93 -1.01 -1.98
N ALA A 128 -3.20 -0.30 -2.83
CA ALA A 128 -3.24 1.15 -2.90
C ALA A 128 -4.64 1.66 -3.26
N LEU A 129 -5.34 1.04 -4.21
CA LEU A 129 -6.73 1.36 -4.49
C LEU A 129 -7.61 1.23 -3.24
N TRP A 130 -7.50 0.12 -2.51
CA TRP A 130 -8.25 -0.10 -1.27
C TRP A 130 -8.06 1.03 -0.27
N ARG A 131 -6.82 1.50 -0.08
CA ARG A 131 -6.46 2.46 0.96
C ARG A 131 -6.52 3.94 0.55
N PHE A 132 -6.27 4.28 -0.72
CA PHE A 132 -6.30 5.66 -1.24
C PHE A 132 -7.64 6.04 -1.91
N VAL A 133 -8.49 5.06 -2.25
CA VAL A 133 -9.83 5.28 -2.84
C VAL A 133 -10.96 4.88 -1.87
N PRO A 134 -10.72 4.90 -0.57
CA PRO A 134 -11.52 4.19 0.47
C PRO A 134 -12.51 3.13 -0.06
N LEU A 135 -12.02 1.95 -0.43
CA LEU A 135 -12.86 0.84 -0.93
C LEU A 135 -13.55 0.04 0.18
N TYR A 136 -14.16 0.77 1.11
CA TYR A 136 -14.96 0.28 2.24
C TYR A 136 -16.24 1.11 2.37
N ASP A 137 -17.12 0.72 3.29
CA ASP A 137 -18.42 1.37 3.46
C ASP A 137 -18.31 2.84 3.91
N ASP A 138 -19.40 3.60 3.72
CA ASP A 138 -19.40 5.04 4.01
C ASP A 138 -19.34 5.35 5.51
N VAL A 139 -19.73 4.43 6.40
CA VAL A 139 -19.59 4.60 7.86
C VAL A 139 -18.11 4.49 8.23
N THR A 140 -17.41 3.48 7.71
CA THR A 140 -15.97 3.31 7.87
C THR A 140 -15.21 4.48 7.26
N ALA A 141 -15.59 4.94 6.07
CA ALA A 141 -14.99 6.11 5.45
C ALA A 141 -15.16 7.38 6.28
N ALA A 142 -16.37 7.66 6.75
CA ALA A 142 -16.62 8.81 7.60
C ALA A 142 -15.81 8.75 8.91
N ARG A 143 -15.72 7.58 9.55
CA ARG A 143 -14.90 7.37 10.76
C ARG A 143 -13.42 7.67 10.52
N LEU A 144 -12.89 7.33 9.35
CA LEU A 144 -11.50 7.58 8.96
C LEU A 144 -11.28 8.97 8.34
N GLY A 145 -12.29 9.85 8.37
CA GLY A 145 -12.20 11.21 7.85
C GLY A 145 -12.23 11.31 6.31
N TRP A 146 -12.57 10.23 5.61
CA TRP A 146 -12.69 10.24 4.17
C TRP A 146 -14.01 10.88 3.69
N PRO A 147 -13.97 11.70 2.64
CA PRO A 147 -15.20 12.16 1.99
C PRO A 147 -15.94 10.99 1.32
N THR A 148 -17.27 11.04 1.35
CA THR A 148 -18.16 10.06 0.71
C THR A 148 -18.31 10.30 -0.80
N ALA A 149 -17.19 10.42 -1.51
CA ALA A 149 -17.17 10.61 -2.97
C ALA A 149 -17.43 9.29 -3.71
N PRO A 150 -17.95 9.30 -4.96
CA PRO A 150 -18.03 8.09 -5.78
C PRO A 150 -16.64 7.46 -6.02
N ARG A 151 -16.51 6.15 -5.80
CA ARG A 151 -15.23 5.42 -5.87
C ARG A 151 -14.81 5.09 -7.30
N GLY A 152 -15.76 4.76 -8.18
CA GLY A 152 -15.50 4.38 -9.58
C GLY A 152 -14.60 5.36 -10.35
N PRO A 153 -14.95 6.66 -10.44
CA PRO A 153 -14.11 7.65 -11.13
C PRO A 153 -12.70 7.79 -10.53
N ARG A 154 -12.57 7.61 -9.21
CA ARG A 154 -11.27 7.67 -8.53
C ARG A 154 -10.43 6.43 -8.77
N ILE A 155 -11.05 5.25 -8.88
CA ILE A 155 -10.37 4.01 -9.32
C ILE A 155 -9.77 4.23 -10.72
N ALA A 156 -10.59 4.66 -11.69
CA ALA A 156 -10.12 4.95 -13.05
C ALA A 156 -8.94 5.95 -13.04
N ARG A 157 -9.10 7.07 -12.33
CA ARG A 157 -8.04 8.08 -12.21
C ARG A 157 -6.72 7.53 -11.66
N PHE A 158 -6.77 6.68 -10.63
CA PHE A 158 -5.55 6.08 -10.06
C PHE A 158 -4.89 5.15 -11.08
N LEU A 159 -5.67 4.30 -11.75
CA LEU A 159 -5.17 3.36 -12.76
C LEU A 159 -4.58 4.09 -13.97
N ASP A 160 -5.22 5.15 -14.45
CA ASP A 160 -4.73 6.02 -15.52
C ASP A 160 -3.41 6.70 -15.12
N ALA A 161 -3.34 7.23 -13.91
CA ALA A 161 -2.15 7.93 -13.42
C ALA A 161 -0.97 7.00 -13.17
N TYR A 162 -1.23 5.76 -12.74
CA TYR A 162 -0.22 4.71 -12.62
C TYR A 162 0.21 4.19 -14.01
N GLY A 163 -0.68 4.24 -14.99
CA GLY A 163 -0.48 3.69 -16.33
C GLY A 163 -0.64 2.18 -16.35
N LEU A 164 -1.70 1.64 -15.71
CA LEU A 164 -2.04 0.23 -15.79
C LEU A 164 -2.87 -0.02 -17.05
N ASP A 165 -2.29 -0.72 -18.02
CA ASP A 165 -2.92 -0.98 -19.31
C ASP A 165 -3.96 -2.10 -19.23
N ASP A 166 -3.59 -3.26 -18.67
CA ASP A 166 -4.53 -4.36 -18.43
C ASP A 166 -5.15 -4.25 -17.04
N ARG A 167 -6.45 -3.97 -17.01
CA ARG A 167 -7.24 -3.74 -15.79
C ARG A 167 -8.23 -4.87 -15.52
N ALA A 168 -8.30 -5.89 -16.39
CA ALA A 168 -9.37 -6.87 -16.39
C ALA A 168 -9.51 -7.58 -15.03
N ASP A 169 -8.37 -7.90 -14.41
CA ASP A 169 -8.31 -8.67 -13.18
C ASP A 169 -8.12 -7.84 -11.92
N ILE A 170 -8.00 -6.50 -11.99
CA ILE A 170 -7.60 -5.70 -10.83
C ILE A 170 -8.55 -5.84 -9.63
N LEU A 171 -9.85 -6.03 -9.87
CA LEU A 171 -10.82 -6.28 -8.79
C LEU A 171 -10.73 -7.70 -8.24
N ALA A 172 -10.33 -8.69 -9.05
CA ALA A 172 -10.04 -10.03 -8.55
C ALA A 172 -8.78 -10.03 -7.69
N VAL A 173 -7.75 -9.27 -8.10
CA VAL A 173 -6.54 -9.04 -7.32
C VAL A 173 -6.88 -8.34 -5.99
N LEU A 174 -7.73 -7.32 -6.00
CA LEU A 174 -8.23 -6.66 -4.78
C LEU A 174 -8.86 -7.65 -3.80
N HIS A 175 -9.80 -8.49 -4.26
CA HIS A 175 -10.44 -9.49 -3.41
C HIS A 175 -9.43 -10.46 -2.81
N ARG A 176 -8.49 -10.95 -3.63
CA ARG A 176 -7.43 -11.83 -3.16
C ARG A 176 -6.51 -11.12 -2.16
N ARG A 177 -6.17 -9.86 -2.40
CA ARG A 177 -5.31 -9.05 -1.55
C ARG A 177 -5.93 -8.87 -0.16
N GLN A 178 -7.22 -8.56 -0.08
CA GLN A 178 -7.93 -8.42 1.20
C GLN A 178 -7.94 -9.74 1.99
N GLN A 179 -8.19 -10.87 1.32
CA GLN A 179 -8.14 -12.19 1.95
C GLN A 179 -6.75 -12.51 2.50
N VAL A 180 -5.68 -12.24 1.74
CA VAL A 180 -4.31 -12.46 2.21
C VAL A 180 -4.00 -11.64 3.47
N ILE A 181 -4.42 -10.38 3.56
CA ILE A 181 -4.20 -9.56 4.76
C ILE A 181 -4.96 -10.14 5.95
N ARG A 182 -6.22 -10.53 5.74
CA ARG A 182 -7.04 -11.17 6.78
C ARG A 182 -6.38 -12.43 7.30
N ASP A 183 -5.98 -13.33 6.41
CA ASP A 183 -5.39 -14.62 6.76
C ASP A 183 -4.02 -14.44 7.42
N THR A 184 -3.22 -13.47 6.95
CA THR A 184 -1.95 -13.11 7.59
C THR A 184 -2.15 -12.67 9.03
N ILE A 185 -3.14 -11.79 9.29
CA ILE A 185 -3.43 -11.35 10.66
C ILE A 185 -3.90 -12.52 11.53
N GLN A 186 -4.78 -13.38 11.01
CA GLN A 186 -5.26 -14.54 11.75
C GLN A 186 -4.11 -15.48 12.10
N THR A 187 -3.35 -15.92 11.09
CA THR A 187 -2.28 -16.92 11.24
C THR A 187 -1.16 -16.41 12.14
N TRP A 188 -0.63 -15.21 11.90
CA TRP A 188 0.46 -14.69 12.75
C TRP A 188 0.01 -14.39 14.17
N ALA A 189 -1.28 -14.04 14.39
CA ALA A 189 -1.82 -13.93 15.74
C ALA A 189 -1.97 -15.30 16.44
N GLU A 190 -2.27 -16.37 15.71
CA GLU A 190 -2.30 -17.74 16.24
C GLU A 190 -0.89 -18.26 16.56
N GLU A 191 0.10 -17.88 15.77
CA GLU A 191 1.53 -18.15 16.01
C GLU A 191 2.11 -17.30 17.16
N GLY A 192 1.36 -16.30 17.65
CA GLY A 192 1.72 -15.50 18.81
C GLY A 192 2.55 -14.26 18.50
N ASP A 193 2.61 -13.79 17.26
CA ASP A 193 3.24 -12.51 16.93
C ASP A 193 2.48 -11.36 17.64
N PRO A 194 3.11 -10.62 18.58
CA PRO A 194 2.42 -9.65 19.42
C PRO A 194 1.70 -8.54 18.63
N ALA A 195 2.27 -8.11 17.50
CA ALA A 195 1.65 -7.06 16.68
C ALA A 195 0.31 -7.54 16.09
N PHE A 196 0.29 -8.77 15.57
CA PHE A 196 -0.89 -9.36 14.95
C PHE A 196 -1.93 -9.82 15.97
N VAL A 197 -1.49 -10.27 17.16
CA VAL A 197 -2.38 -10.45 18.31
C VAL A 197 -3.07 -9.13 18.67
N GLY A 198 -2.34 -8.01 18.66
CA GLY A 198 -2.88 -6.66 18.85
C GLY A 198 -3.96 -6.31 17.82
N LEU A 199 -3.62 -6.43 16.52
CA LEU A 199 -4.56 -6.16 15.42
C LEU A 199 -5.85 -6.99 15.55
N ARG A 200 -5.73 -8.29 15.86
CA ARG A 200 -6.89 -9.16 16.06
C ARG A 200 -7.75 -8.70 17.24
N ARG A 201 -7.13 -8.34 18.36
CA ARG A 201 -7.82 -7.84 19.56
C ARG A 201 -8.55 -6.52 19.30
N GLU A 202 -7.98 -5.66 18.45
CA GLU A 202 -8.56 -4.37 18.05
C GLU A 202 -9.70 -4.51 17.03
N GLY A 203 -10.08 -5.74 16.66
CA GLY A 203 -11.21 -6.00 15.77
C GLY A 203 -10.86 -5.90 14.28
N ARG A 204 -9.58 -5.86 13.93
CA ARG A 204 -9.13 -5.63 12.54
C ARG A 204 -9.63 -6.69 11.56
N LEU A 205 -9.80 -7.93 12.00
CA LEU A 205 -10.35 -9.00 11.17
C LEU A 205 -11.79 -8.72 10.74
N ALA A 206 -12.63 -8.25 11.67
CA ALA A 206 -14.02 -7.89 11.38
C ALA A 206 -14.09 -6.70 10.41
N GLU A 207 -13.25 -5.68 10.60
CA GLU A 207 -13.16 -4.56 9.66
C GLU A 207 -12.80 -5.03 8.23
N ILE A 208 -11.86 -5.96 8.10
CA ILE A 208 -11.48 -6.49 6.78
C ILE A 208 -12.60 -7.34 6.17
N ASP A 209 -13.33 -8.11 6.99
CA ASP A 209 -14.49 -8.89 6.53
C ASP A 209 -15.61 -7.98 5.99
N ASP A 210 -15.83 -6.84 6.62
CA ASP A 210 -16.76 -5.81 6.15
C ASP A 210 -16.28 -5.16 4.84
N ASP A 211 -14.98 -4.83 4.74
CA ASP A 211 -14.36 -4.29 3.52
C ASP A 211 -14.50 -5.26 2.33
N ILE A 212 -14.28 -6.55 2.55
CA ILE A 212 -14.44 -7.61 1.55
C ILE A 212 -15.90 -7.70 1.09
N THR A 213 -16.83 -7.67 2.04
CA THR A 213 -18.28 -7.71 1.74
C THR A 213 -18.69 -6.48 0.93
N TYR A 214 -18.20 -5.30 1.30
CA TYR A 214 -18.45 -4.06 0.59
C TYR A 214 -17.89 -4.10 -0.84
N ALA A 215 -16.62 -4.48 -1.00
CA ALA A 215 -15.98 -4.57 -2.31
C ALA A 215 -16.71 -5.55 -3.23
N ARG A 216 -17.17 -6.71 -2.71
CA ARG A 216 -17.94 -7.69 -3.50
C ARG A 216 -19.26 -7.11 -3.98
N ARG A 217 -19.99 -6.40 -3.12
CA ARG A 217 -21.24 -5.71 -3.48
C ARG A 217 -21.03 -4.66 -4.56
N LYS A 218 -19.91 -3.94 -4.50
CA LYS A 218 -19.55 -2.87 -5.45
C LYS A 218 -18.85 -3.34 -6.72
N HIS A 219 -18.48 -4.62 -6.81
CA HIS A 219 -17.68 -5.15 -7.91
C HIS A 219 -18.25 -4.81 -9.29
N ARG A 220 -19.56 -5.02 -9.53
CA ARG A 220 -20.20 -4.72 -10.82
C ARG A 220 -20.18 -3.22 -11.14
N GLU A 221 -20.38 -2.37 -10.14
CA GLU A 221 -20.34 -0.91 -10.28
C GLU A 221 -18.94 -0.44 -10.66
N TRP A 222 -17.90 -0.89 -9.95
CA TRP A 222 -16.52 -0.47 -10.21
C TRP A 222 -15.97 -1.05 -11.50
N LYS A 223 -16.40 -2.24 -11.90
CA LYS A 223 -16.00 -2.85 -13.18
C LYS A 223 -16.36 -1.98 -14.39
N ALA A 224 -17.40 -1.15 -14.29
CA ALA A 224 -17.79 -0.22 -15.35
C ALA A 224 -16.77 0.93 -15.59
N PHE A 225 -15.76 1.09 -14.72
CA PHE A 225 -14.72 2.12 -14.80
C PHE A 225 -13.35 1.56 -15.19
N LEU A 226 -13.27 0.29 -15.59
CA LEU A 226 -12.01 -0.38 -15.95
C LEU A 226 -11.78 -0.47 -17.45
N THR A 227 -12.71 0.05 -18.25
CA THR A 227 -12.64 0.08 -19.72
C THR A 227 -12.01 1.35 -20.24
#